data_AF-A0A1V5RS65-F1
#
_entry.id   AF-A0A1V5RS65-F1
#
_cell.length_a   1.000
_cell.length_b   1.000
_cell.length_c   1.000
_cell.angle_alpha   90.00
_cell.angle_beta   90.00
_cell.angle_gamma   90.00
#
_symmetry.space_group_name_H-M   'P 1'
#
loop_
_entity.id
_entity.type
_entity.pdbx_description
1 polymer ?
#
loop_
_entity_poly.entity_id
_entity_poly.type
_entity_poly.pdbx_seq_one_letter_code
_entity_poly.pdbx_strand_id
1 'polypeptide(L)'
;MNQNRPSILLLLIGAVLLLAACGASAPPAAVSPEAAGLAWRERPIAPGATDWRQAEAYFGEQFWPAWDDADRAAAGVRTERGHRLTIGTGVFETRMVAIPILNLDLYLLARNGRLNKVHLGRFTTYSPDLGLLSVADQAAWAFDDGRTSTVVYGGADLRSAYAADAVYAPYALDGKLIVVARRGEQYIVVYDGQQVGPTFDAITIAYCCEPAMYTARGGAGRYTFWGERRGVRYAVQISKK
;
A
#
# COMPACT_ATOMS: atom_id res chain seq x y z
N MET A 1 -51.69 -8.02 -46.77
CA MET A 1 -50.83 -6.84 -47.05
C MET A 1 -49.64 -6.90 -46.12
N ASN A 2 -48.50 -7.28 -46.69
CA ASN A 2 -47.18 -7.30 -46.04
C ASN A 2 -46.69 -5.85 -45.84
N GLN A 3 -46.21 -5.52 -44.64
CA GLN A 3 -45.21 -4.46 -44.48
C GLN A 3 -44.13 -4.94 -43.52
N ASN A 4 -43.00 -5.28 -44.15
CA ASN A 4 -41.69 -5.48 -43.56
C ASN A 4 -41.29 -4.24 -42.75
N ARG A 5 -40.97 -4.40 -41.47
CA ARG A 5 -40.15 -3.45 -40.75
C ARG A 5 -38.70 -3.96 -40.75
N PRO A 6 -37.75 -3.17 -41.29
CA PRO A 6 -36.36 -3.59 -41.37
C PRO A 6 -35.70 -3.60 -39.99
N SER A 7 -34.80 -4.56 -39.86
CA SER A 7 -33.92 -4.85 -38.74
C SER A 7 -33.27 -3.60 -38.11
N ILE A 8 -33.79 -3.15 -36.97
CA ILE A 8 -33.07 -2.32 -36.00
C ILE A 8 -32.22 -3.28 -35.14
N LEU A 9 -31.27 -3.94 -35.78
CA LEU A 9 -30.35 -4.90 -35.14
C LEU A 9 -28.99 -4.84 -35.83
N LEU A 10 -28.47 -3.64 -36.10
CA LEU A 10 -27.14 -3.45 -36.71
C LEU A 10 -26.69 -1.98 -36.68
N LEU A 11 -26.77 -1.32 -35.52
CA LEU A 11 -26.18 0.03 -35.34
C LEU A 11 -25.90 0.37 -33.86
N LEU A 12 -25.54 -0.65 -33.06
CA LEU A 12 -24.98 -0.50 -31.71
C LEU A 12 -23.69 -1.34 -31.56
N ILE A 13 -22.99 -1.58 -32.67
CA ILE A 13 -21.68 -2.26 -32.71
C ILE A 13 -20.55 -1.25 -33.03
N GLY A 14 -20.86 0.05 -33.14
CA GLY A 14 -19.92 1.10 -33.57
C GLY A 14 -19.43 2.08 -32.51
N ALA A 15 -19.75 1.92 -31.22
CA ALA A 15 -19.39 2.91 -30.19
C ALA A 15 -19.18 2.35 -28.76
N VAL A 16 -18.64 1.13 -28.63
CA VAL A 16 -18.15 0.57 -27.34
C VAL A 16 -16.68 0.12 -27.47
N LEU A 17 -15.94 0.69 -28.41
CA LEU A 17 -14.53 0.36 -28.69
C LEU A 17 -13.60 1.55 -28.49
N LEU A 18 -13.85 2.35 -27.45
CA LEU A 18 -12.94 3.38 -26.96
C LEU A 18 -12.93 3.31 -25.43
N LEU A 19 -11.73 3.25 -24.85
CA LEU A 19 -11.38 3.06 -23.42
C LEU A 19 -11.17 1.62 -22.93
N ALA A 20 -10.65 0.73 -23.78
CA ALA A 20 -9.63 -0.22 -23.33
C ALA A 20 -8.25 0.36 -23.68
N ALA A 21 -8.00 1.59 -23.26
CA ALA A 21 -6.63 2.09 -23.23
C ALA A 21 -5.94 1.33 -22.11
N CYS A 22 -5.13 0.33 -22.46
CA CYS A 22 -3.95 -0.07 -21.70
C CYS A 22 -3.00 1.14 -21.60
N GLY A 23 -3.45 2.20 -20.94
CA GLY A 23 -2.63 3.33 -20.57
C GLY A 23 -2.14 3.05 -19.16
N ALA A 24 -0.82 2.98 -18.99
CA ALA A 24 -0.23 3.14 -17.67
C ALA A 24 -0.90 4.36 -17.01
N SER A 25 -1.46 4.17 -15.81
CA SER A 25 -2.15 5.25 -15.11
C SER A 25 -1.19 6.43 -14.92
N ALA A 26 -1.68 7.65 -15.07
CA ALA A 26 -0.84 8.82 -14.82
C ALA A 26 -0.36 8.81 -13.35
N PRO A 27 0.82 9.36 -13.07
CA PRO A 27 1.28 9.52 -11.70
C PRO A 27 0.27 10.28 -10.84
N PRO A 28 0.20 10.00 -9.53
CA PRO A 28 -0.60 10.78 -8.60
C PRO A 28 -0.31 12.28 -8.73
N ALA A 29 -1.36 13.10 -8.74
CA ALA A 29 -1.21 14.55 -8.68
C ALA A 29 -0.60 14.94 -7.33
N ALA A 30 0.37 15.86 -7.36
CA ALA A 30 1.01 16.38 -6.16
C ALA A 30 0.17 17.47 -5.50
N VAL A 31 0.02 17.39 -4.18
CA VAL A 31 -0.63 18.40 -3.33
C VAL A 31 0.22 18.66 -2.09
N SER A 32 0.06 19.83 -1.45
CA SER A 32 0.70 20.06 -0.16
C SER A 32 0.03 19.19 0.93
N PRO A 33 0.77 18.79 1.98
CA PRO A 33 0.17 18.07 3.10
C PRO A 33 -1.04 18.81 3.71
N GLU A 34 -0.98 20.13 3.84
CA GLU A 34 -2.06 20.94 4.42
C GLU A 34 -3.31 20.94 3.55
N ALA A 35 -3.15 20.98 2.22
CA ALA A 35 -4.28 20.87 1.28
C ALA A 35 -4.94 19.49 1.34
N ALA A 36 -4.17 18.46 1.66
CA ALA A 36 -4.66 17.10 1.91
C ALA A 36 -5.23 16.90 3.33
N GLY A 37 -5.25 17.94 4.18
CA GLY A 37 -5.74 17.86 5.56
C GLY A 37 -4.78 17.18 6.54
N LEU A 38 -3.49 17.12 6.19
CA LEU A 38 -2.45 16.47 6.98
C LEU A 38 -1.57 17.49 7.71
N ALA A 39 -1.09 17.09 8.89
CA ALA A 39 0.05 17.71 9.54
C ALA A 39 1.32 16.94 9.15
N TRP A 40 2.27 17.62 8.51
CA TRP A 40 3.57 17.06 8.14
C TRP A 40 4.65 17.64 9.03
N ARG A 41 5.34 16.78 9.78
CA ARG A 41 6.46 17.16 10.63
C ARG A 41 7.68 16.35 10.22
N GLU A 42 8.76 17.01 9.84
CA GLU A 42 10.04 16.37 9.53
C GLU A 42 11.19 17.03 10.28
N ARG A 43 12.22 16.23 10.61
CA ARG A 43 13.42 16.70 11.28
C ARG A 43 14.66 16.03 10.68
N PRO A 44 15.71 16.78 10.29
CA PRO A 44 17.00 16.20 9.96
C PRO A 44 17.58 15.46 11.17
N ILE A 45 18.09 14.25 10.94
CA ILE A 45 18.69 13.41 11.99
C ILE A 45 20.12 13.09 11.60
N ALA A 46 21.05 13.30 12.54
CA ALA A 46 22.44 12.91 12.32
C ALA A 46 22.54 11.38 12.30
N PRO A 47 23.23 10.78 11.30
CA PRO A 47 23.41 9.34 11.24
C PRO A 47 24.22 8.85 12.45
N GLY A 48 23.82 7.73 13.04
CA GLY A 48 24.52 7.12 14.16
C GLY A 48 23.64 6.20 14.99
N ALA A 49 24.23 5.54 15.99
CA ALA A 49 23.56 4.53 16.82
C ALA A 49 22.40 5.04 17.70
N THR A 50 22.17 6.36 17.73
CA THR A 50 21.15 7.03 18.54
C THR A 50 20.22 7.91 17.70
N ASP A 51 20.14 7.67 16.39
CA ASP A 51 19.24 8.39 15.48
C ASP A 51 17.78 8.36 15.97
N TRP A 52 17.28 7.22 16.43
CA TRP A 52 15.93 7.08 17.00
C TRP A 52 15.69 7.96 18.23
N ARG A 53 16.69 8.15 19.11
CA ARG A 53 16.57 9.05 20.27
C ARG A 53 16.44 10.51 19.85
N GLN A 54 17.12 10.91 18.78
CA GLN A 54 16.97 12.26 18.23
C GLN A 54 15.55 12.49 17.70
N ALA A 55 14.96 11.48 17.06
CA ALA A 55 13.57 11.53 16.62
C ALA A 55 12.61 11.62 17.82
N GLU A 56 12.77 10.76 18.83
CA GLU A 56 11.94 10.80 20.04
C GLU A 56 12.05 12.13 20.80
N ALA A 57 13.23 12.73 20.89
CA ALA A 57 13.39 14.04 21.52
C ALA A 57 12.59 15.14 20.81
N TYR A 58 12.38 15.03 19.49
CA TYR A 58 11.65 16.01 18.70
C TYR A 58 10.14 15.72 18.59
N PHE A 59 9.78 14.44 18.44
CA PHE A 59 8.41 13.99 18.22
C PHE A 59 7.70 13.56 19.52
N GLY A 60 8.43 13.42 20.62
CA GLY A 60 7.99 12.82 21.88
C GLY A 60 8.38 11.34 22.01
N GLU A 61 8.23 10.77 23.22
CA GLU A 61 8.60 9.38 23.60
C GLU A 61 7.95 8.26 22.77
N GLN A 62 7.18 8.60 21.73
CA GLN A 62 6.44 7.67 20.88
C GLN A 62 6.58 8.05 19.39
N PHE A 63 7.79 8.43 18.96
CA PHE A 63 8.06 8.62 17.53
C PHE A 63 7.61 7.39 16.74
N TRP A 64 7.87 6.19 17.26
CA TRP A 64 7.33 4.96 16.72
C TRP A 64 5.88 4.78 17.16
N PRO A 65 4.90 4.87 16.25
CA PRO A 65 3.53 4.66 16.62
C PRO A 65 3.32 3.18 16.97
N ALA A 66 2.80 2.95 18.17
CA ALA A 66 2.25 1.66 18.55
C ALA A 66 0.82 1.56 18.01
N TRP A 67 0.41 0.35 17.61
CA TRP A 67 -0.98 0.10 17.26
C TRP A 67 -1.86 0.21 18.50
N ASP A 68 -2.96 0.95 18.38
CA ASP A 68 -4.04 0.97 19.35
C ASP A 68 -5.07 -0.13 19.04
N ASP A 69 -6.19 -0.12 19.76
CA ASP A 69 -7.24 -1.13 19.57
C ASP A 69 -8.00 -0.95 18.26
N ALA A 70 -8.09 0.27 17.73
CA ALA A 70 -8.71 0.53 16.43
C ALA A 70 -7.82 -0.01 15.30
N ASP A 71 -6.50 0.20 15.38
CA ASP A 71 -5.54 -0.37 14.43
C ASP A 71 -5.61 -1.91 14.44
N ARG A 72 -5.63 -2.52 15.63
CA ARG A 72 -5.75 -3.97 15.78
C ARG A 72 -7.07 -4.51 15.23
N ALA A 73 -8.17 -3.81 15.44
CA ALA A 73 -9.48 -4.19 14.91
C ALA A 73 -9.56 -4.09 13.38
N ALA A 74 -8.83 -3.14 12.78
CA ALA A 74 -8.74 -3.00 11.33
C ALA A 74 -7.82 -4.02 10.66
N ALA A 75 -6.91 -4.64 11.41
CA ALA A 75 -5.94 -5.59 10.89
C ALA A 75 -6.52 -6.99 10.71
N GLY A 76 -6.05 -7.69 9.68
CA GLY A 76 -6.37 -9.11 9.48
C GLY A 76 -5.69 -9.98 10.54
N VAL A 77 -6.42 -10.99 11.00
CA VAL A 77 -5.89 -11.99 11.94
C VAL A 77 -5.08 -13.02 11.16
N ARG A 78 -3.87 -13.31 11.63
CA ARG A 78 -3.06 -14.40 11.08
C ARG A 78 -3.67 -15.76 11.40
N THR A 79 -3.73 -16.62 10.41
CA THR A 79 -4.23 -17.99 10.45
C THR A 79 -3.11 -18.95 10.03
N GLU A 80 -3.37 -20.24 10.09
CA GLU A 80 -2.44 -21.26 9.58
C GLU A 80 -2.16 -21.13 8.08
N ARG A 81 -3.09 -20.54 7.31
CA ARG A 81 -3.04 -20.51 5.84
C ARG A 81 -2.70 -19.15 5.25
N GLY A 82 -2.58 -18.10 6.07
CA GLY A 82 -2.43 -16.71 5.65
C GLY A 82 -3.12 -15.76 6.62
N HIS A 83 -3.77 -14.71 6.13
CA HIS A 83 -4.49 -13.71 6.92
C HIS A 83 -5.98 -13.75 6.61
N ARG A 84 -6.81 -13.41 7.60
CA ARG A 84 -8.26 -13.29 7.44
C ARG A 84 -8.74 -11.96 8.00
N LEU A 85 -9.52 -11.23 7.21
CA LEU A 85 -10.09 -9.93 7.56
C LEU A 85 -11.58 -9.91 7.21
N THR A 86 -12.41 -9.33 8.07
CA THR A 86 -13.85 -9.15 7.81
C THR A 86 -14.16 -7.66 7.73
N ILE A 87 -14.81 -7.23 6.65
CA ILE A 87 -15.25 -5.86 6.42
C ILE A 87 -16.72 -5.91 6.00
N GLY A 88 -17.62 -5.40 6.85
CA GLY A 88 -19.06 -5.57 6.67
C GLY A 88 -19.42 -7.06 6.54
N THR A 89 -20.06 -7.45 5.43
CA THR A 89 -20.39 -8.85 5.10
C THR A 89 -19.31 -9.57 4.28
N GLY A 90 -18.23 -8.87 3.92
CA GLY A 90 -17.13 -9.42 3.13
C GLY A 90 -16.05 -10.05 3.99
N VAL A 91 -15.69 -11.30 3.69
CA VAL A 91 -14.55 -12.00 4.27
C VAL A 91 -13.41 -12.02 3.23
N PHE A 92 -12.29 -11.43 3.59
CA PHE A 92 -11.06 -11.43 2.80
C PHE A 92 -10.07 -12.41 3.40
N GLU A 93 -9.44 -13.22 2.56
CA GLU A 93 -8.46 -14.21 2.98
C GLU A 93 -7.26 -14.20 2.06
N THR A 94 -6.06 -14.22 2.63
CA THR A 94 -4.85 -14.55 1.89
C THR A 94 -4.53 -16.03 2.05
N ARG A 95 -3.96 -16.64 1.00
CA ARG A 95 -3.53 -18.04 1.02
C ARG A 95 -2.21 -18.23 0.29
N MET A 96 -1.35 -19.06 0.85
CA MET A 96 -0.16 -19.57 0.16
C MET A 96 -0.42 -20.99 -0.36
N VAL A 97 -0.03 -21.24 -1.60
CA VAL A 97 -0.01 -22.57 -2.21
C VAL A 97 1.39 -22.80 -2.78
N ALA A 98 2.14 -23.71 -2.17
CA ALA A 98 3.46 -24.08 -2.65
C ALA A 98 3.37 -24.83 -3.99
N ILE A 99 4.27 -24.53 -4.92
CA ILE A 99 4.49 -25.25 -6.18
C ILE A 99 5.91 -25.83 -6.15
N PRO A 100 6.12 -27.00 -5.52
CA PRO A 100 7.46 -27.53 -5.27
C PRO A 100 8.27 -27.76 -6.54
N ILE A 101 7.62 -28.21 -7.61
CA ILE A 101 8.30 -28.52 -8.88
C ILE A 101 8.90 -27.29 -9.57
N LEU A 102 8.39 -26.09 -9.27
CA LEU A 102 8.92 -24.83 -9.81
C LEU A 102 9.72 -24.03 -8.78
N ASN A 103 9.79 -24.49 -7.51
CA ASN A 103 10.37 -23.73 -6.40
C ASN A 103 9.78 -22.30 -6.30
N LEU A 104 8.46 -22.23 -6.45
CA LEU A 104 7.65 -21.00 -6.41
C LEU A 104 6.46 -21.22 -5.50
N ASP A 105 5.96 -20.13 -4.92
CA ASP A 105 4.73 -20.12 -4.13
C ASP A 105 3.71 -19.18 -4.79
N LEU A 106 2.45 -19.63 -4.84
CA LEU A 106 1.32 -18.79 -5.20
C LEU A 106 0.75 -18.15 -3.95
N TYR A 107 0.67 -16.83 -3.95
CA TYR A 107 -0.02 -16.05 -2.94
C TYR A 107 -1.32 -15.52 -3.53
N LEU A 108 -2.43 -15.82 -2.88
CA LEU A 108 -3.78 -15.54 -3.36
C LEU A 108 -4.47 -14.59 -2.40
N LEU A 109 -5.20 -13.60 -2.91
CA LEU A 109 -6.22 -12.87 -2.18
C LEU A 109 -7.59 -13.33 -2.67
N ALA A 110 -8.46 -13.73 -1.76
CA ALA A 110 -9.84 -14.09 -2.04
C ALA A 110 -10.81 -13.20 -1.26
N ARG A 111 -12.00 -12.98 -1.84
CA ARG A 111 -13.15 -12.35 -1.17
C ARG A 111 -14.33 -13.32 -1.22
N ASN A 112 -14.88 -13.69 -0.06
CA ASN A 112 -15.97 -14.65 0.07
C ASN A 112 -15.70 -15.95 -0.70
N GLY A 113 -14.47 -16.46 -0.61
CA GLY A 113 -14.02 -17.67 -1.30
C GLY A 113 -13.75 -17.51 -2.81
N ARG A 114 -14.07 -16.36 -3.41
CA ARG A 114 -13.76 -16.08 -4.82
C ARG A 114 -12.38 -15.45 -4.93
N LEU A 115 -11.57 -15.97 -5.84
CA LEU A 115 -10.25 -15.42 -6.13
C LEU A 115 -10.39 -13.97 -6.62
N ASN A 116 -9.57 -13.08 -6.07
CA ASN A 116 -9.53 -11.66 -6.39
C ASN A 116 -8.17 -11.28 -7.00
N LYS A 117 -7.06 -11.71 -6.39
CA LYS A 117 -5.71 -11.43 -6.88
C LYS A 117 -4.76 -12.60 -6.65
N VAL A 118 -3.73 -12.69 -7.50
CA VAL A 118 -2.65 -13.68 -7.41
C VAL A 118 -1.33 -12.96 -7.56
N HIS A 119 -0.37 -13.32 -6.71
CA HIS A 119 1.04 -13.01 -6.88
C HIS A 119 1.86 -14.30 -6.83
N LEU A 120 2.90 -14.35 -7.66
CA LEU A 120 3.95 -15.34 -7.52
C LEU A 120 5.01 -14.74 -6.61
N GLY A 121 5.48 -15.54 -5.67
CA GLY A 121 6.57 -15.15 -4.80
C GLY A 121 7.37 -16.36 -4.37
N ARG A 122 8.40 -16.09 -3.57
CA ARG A 122 9.16 -17.14 -2.92
C ARG A 122 9.34 -16.78 -1.46
N PHE A 123 9.04 -17.70 -0.57
CA PHE A 123 9.45 -17.56 0.82
C PHE A 123 10.99 -17.51 0.89
N THR A 124 11.53 -16.44 1.47
CA THR A 124 12.99 -16.30 1.68
C THR A 124 13.28 -16.20 3.18
N THR A 125 13.61 -15.01 3.67
CA THR A 125 13.86 -14.74 5.09
C THR A 125 12.54 -14.48 5.85
N TYR A 126 11.49 -14.11 5.14
CA TYR A 126 10.15 -13.86 5.68
C TYR A 126 9.06 -14.26 4.66
N SER A 127 7.81 -14.33 5.12
CA SER A 127 6.64 -14.56 4.28
C SER A 127 6.34 -13.32 3.44
N PRO A 128 6.27 -13.43 2.10
CA PRO A 128 5.84 -12.33 1.24
C PRO A 128 4.44 -11.80 1.53
N ASP A 129 3.56 -12.62 2.12
CA ASP A 129 2.27 -12.15 2.64
C ASP A 129 2.47 -11.38 3.96
N LEU A 130 2.52 -10.04 3.86
CA LEU A 130 2.83 -9.15 4.97
C LEU A 130 1.61 -8.78 5.83
N GLY A 131 0.40 -8.97 5.30
CA GLY A 131 -0.83 -8.78 6.06
C GLY A 131 -1.98 -8.11 5.30
N LEU A 132 -3.14 -8.13 5.94
CA LEU A 132 -4.37 -7.46 5.49
C LEU A 132 -4.72 -6.31 6.44
N LEU A 133 -5.24 -5.22 5.88
CA LEU A 133 -5.76 -4.08 6.63
C LEU A 133 -7.09 -3.61 6.02
N SER A 134 -8.04 -3.21 6.87
CA SER A 134 -9.26 -2.51 6.47
C SER A 134 -8.99 -1.01 6.40
N VAL A 135 -9.17 -0.41 5.23
CA VAL A 135 -8.99 1.02 4.99
C VAL A 135 -10.14 1.51 4.11
N ALA A 136 -10.86 2.56 4.52
CA ALA A 136 -12.08 3.06 3.85
C ALA A 136 -13.02 1.94 3.34
N ASP A 137 -13.35 0.99 4.21
CA ASP A 137 -14.22 -0.18 3.90
C ASP A 137 -13.70 -1.08 2.75
N GLN A 138 -12.41 -1.00 2.44
CA GLN A 138 -11.73 -1.84 1.46
C GLN A 138 -10.55 -2.57 2.09
N ALA A 139 -10.27 -3.78 1.59
CA ALA A 139 -9.09 -4.52 2.00
C ALA A 139 -7.84 -3.98 1.28
N ALA A 140 -6.80 -3.69 2.05
CA ALA A 140 -5.44 -3.46 1.60
C ALA A 140 -4.59 -4.69 1.96
N TRP A 141 -4.06 -5.38 0.96
CA TRP A 141 -3.15 -6.50 1.12
C TRP A 141 -1.73 -6.08 0.76
N ALA A 142 -0.82 -6.13 1.74
CA ALA A 142 0.60 -5.85 1.52
C ALA A 142 1.35 -7.13 1.14
N PHE A 143 2.14 -7.07 0.07
CA PHE A 143 2.91 -8.19 -0.45
C PHE A 143 4.34 -7.74 -0.81
N ASP A 144 5.35 -8.49 -0.37
CA ASP A 144 6.74 -8.25 -0.76
C ASP A 144 7.58 -9.54 -0.78
N ASP A 145 8.02 -9.99 -1.96
CA ASP A 145 8.94 -11.13 -2.10
C ASP A 145 10.41 -10.71 -2.35
N GLY A 146 10.71 -9.41 -2.21
CA GLY A 146 12.00 -8.80 -2.52
C GLY A 146 12.22 -8.49 -4.00
N ARG A 147 11.37 -9.00 -4.91
CA ARG A 147 11.38 -8.68 -6.35
C ARG A 147 10.18 -7.82 -6.73
N THR A 148 9.03 -8.15 -6.18
CA THR A 148 7.75 -7.47 -6.33
C THR A 148 7.31 -7.04 -4.94
N SER A 149 7.15 -5.73 -4.77
CA SER A 149 6.57 -5.16 -3.56
C SER A 149 5.37 -4.33 -3.96
N THR A 150 4.18 -4.69 -3.47
CA THR A 150 2.95 -3.99 -3.81
C THR A 150 1.95 -4.01 -2.67
N VAL A 151 0.95 -3.15 -2.82
CA VAL A 151 -0.29 -3.19 -2.07
C VAL A 151 -1.42 -3.44 -3.06
N VAL A 152 -2.24 -4.46 -2.79
CA VAL A 152 -3.49 -4.69 -3.50
C VAL A 152 -4.60 -4.04 -2.69
N TYR A 153 -5.22 -3.00 -3.21
CA TYR A 153 -6.24 -2.22 -2.53
C TYR A 153 -7.56 -2.25 -3.29
N GLY A 154 -8.64 -2.70 -2.65
CA GLY A 154 -9.92 -2.90 -3.32
C GLY A 154 -9.86 -3.90 -4.48
N GLY A 155 -8.81 -4.73 -4.54
CA GLY A 155 -8.51 -5.68 -5.62
C GLY A 155 -7.63 -5.13 -6.77
N ALA A 156 -7.28 -3.85 -6.76
CA ALA A 156 -6.36 -3.26 -7.72
C ALA A 156 -4.91 -3.31 -7.21
N ASP A 157 -3.94 -3.60 -8.09
CA ASP A 157 -2.50 -3.50 -7.78
C ASP A 157 -2.08 -2.03 -7.87
N LEU A 158 -1.67 -1.44 -6.74
CA LEU A 158 -1.39 0.00 -6.67
C LEU A 158 -0.16 0.43 -7.48
N ARG A 159 0.75 -0.50 -7.83
CA ARG A 159 1.85 -0.20 -8.75
C ARG A 159 1.33 0.30 -10.10
N SER A 160 0.34 -0.41 -10.65
CA SER A 160 -0.29 -0.02 -11.91
C SER A 160 -1.07 1.28 -11.76
N ALA A 161 -1.83 1.43 -10.65
CA ALA A 161 -2.67 2.60 -10.42
C ALA A 161 -1.87 3.90 -10.26
N TYR A 162 -0.65 3.82 -9.74
CA TYR A 162 0.20 5.00 -9.48
C TYR A 162 1.39 5.13 -10.44
N ALA A 163 1.48 4.27 -11.48
CA ALA A 163 2.66 4.13 -12.33
C ALA A 163 3.96 4.10 -11.50
N ALA A 164 3.98 3.15 -10.56
CA ALA A 164 5.07 2.92 -9.62
C ALA A 164 5.68 1.53 -9.82
N ASP A 165 6.97 1.43 -9.56
CA ASP A 165 7.69 0.16 -9.62
C ASP A 165 7.40 -0.70 -8.39
N ALA A 166 7.10 -0.06 -7.26
CA ALA A 166 6.75 -0.72 -6.00
C ALA A 166 5.87 0.16 -5.10
N VAL A 167 5.07 -0.48 -4.24
CA VAL A 167 4.21 0.18 -3.24
C VAL A 167 4.30 -0.58 -1.91
N TYR A 168 4.40 0.15 -0.80
CA TYR A 168 4.78 -0.37 0.50
C TYR A 168 3.92 0.20 1.64
N ALA A 169 3.94 -0.52 2.77
CA ALA A 169 3.50 -0.05 4.08
C ALA A 169 2.15 0.67 4.09
N PRO A 170 1.04 0.00 3.70
CA PRO A 170 -0.28 0.61 3.74
C PRO A 170 -0.72 0.87 5.18
N TYR A 171 -1.42 1.98 5.38
CA TYR A 171 -2.06 2.31 6.65
C TYR A 171 -3.36 3.10 6.45
N ALA A 172 -4.28 3.00 7.40
CA ALA A 172 -5.48 3.82 7.47
C ALA A 172 -5.19 5.08 8.29
N LEU A 173 -4.96 6.21 7.62
CA LEU A 173 -4.77 7.50 8.26
C LEU A 173 -6.02 8.36 8.06
N ASP A 174 -6.75 8.62 9.15
CA ASP A 174 -8.05 9.31 9.13
C ASP A 174 -9.05 8.66 8.16
N GLY A 175 -9.12 7.32 8.22
CA GLY A 175 -9.99 6.51 7.37
C GLY A 175 -9.54 6.39 5.90
N LYS A 176 -8.50 7.11 5.48
CA LYS A 176 -7.98 7.10 4.11
C LYS A 176 -6.68 6.32 3.99
N LEU A 177 -6.38 5.82 2.80
CA LEU A 177 -5.17 5.06 2.54
C LEU A 177 -3.95 5.98 2.44
N ILE A 178 -2.91 5.67 3.21
CA ILE A 178 -1.55 6.17 3.02
C ILE A 178 -0.60 5.02 2.68
N VAL A 179 0.29 5.23 1.71
CA VAL A 179 1.33 4.28 1.29
C VAL A 179 2.61 5.02 0.91
N VAL A 180 3.71 4.28 0.84
CA VAL A 180 4.95 4.72 0.17
C VAL A 180 5.01 4.08 -1.20
N ALA A 181 5.24 4.86 -2.25
CA ALA A 181 5.43 4.36 -3.62
C ALA A 181 6.84 4.69 -4.12
N ARG A 182 7.48 3.74 -4.82
CA ARG A 182 8.77 3.94 -5.48
C ARG A 182 8.57 4.09 -6.98
N ARG A 183 9.19 5.12 -7.57
CA ARG A 183 9.15 5.45 -8.99
C ARG A 183 10.57 5.75 -9.47
N GLY A 184 11.14 4.86 -10.26
CA GLY A 184 12.57 4.85 -10.56
C GLY A 184 13.39 4.80 -9.27
N GLU A 185 14.28 5.77 -9.12
CA GLU A 185 15.15 5.91 -7.95
C GLU A 185 14.54 6.73 -6.82
N GLN A 186 13.29 7.18 -6.96
CA GLN A 186 12.66 8.10 -6.04
C GLN A 186 11.50 7.46 -5.28
N TYR A 187 11.25 7.95 -4.07
CA TYR A 187 10.14 7.56 -3.22
C TYR A 187 9.21 8.75 -2.98
N ILE A 188 7.92 8.48 -3.04
CA ILE A 188 6.85 9.44 -2.76
C ILE A 188 5.89 8.86 -1.73
N VAL A 189 5.26 9.72 -0.95
CA VAL A 189 4.13 9.35 -0.10
C VAL A 189 2.85 9.61 -0.87
N VAL A 190 1.96 8.61 -0.93
CA VAL A 190 0.65 8.74 -1.57
C VAL A 190 -0.41 8.64 -0.47
N TYR A 191 -1.28 9.65 -0.39
CA TYR A 191 -2.42 9.70 0.51
C TYR A 191 -3.69 9.94 -0.29
N ASP A 192 -4.68 9.06 -0.14
CA ASP A 192 -5.97 9.16 -0.83
C ASP A 192 -5.83 9.30 -2.36
N GLY A 193 -4.85 8.59 -2.93
CA GLY A 193 -4.54 8.62 -4.36
C GLY A 193 -3.77 9.85 -4.85
N GLN A 194 -3.35 10.76 -3.96
CA GLN A 194 -2.57 11.95 -4.28
C GLN A 194 -1.15 11.84 -3.72
N GLN A 195 -0.16 12.34 -4.44
CA GLN A 195 1.18 12.50 -3.89
C GLN A 195 1.14 13.65 -2.87
N VAL A 196 1.60 13.40 -1.65
CA VAL A 196 1.66 14.40 -0.59
C VAL A 196 3.10 14.65 -0.16
N GLY A 197 3.45 15.92 -0.01
CA GLY A 197 4.77 16.31 0.46
C GLY A 197 5.89 16.11 -0.59
N PRO A 198 7.16 16.20 -0.14
CA PRO A 198 8.32 16.13 -1.02
C PRO A 198 8.63 14.70 -1.48
N THR A 199 9.38 14.61 -2.58
CA THR A 199 10.03 13.37 -3.02
C THR A 199 11.29 13.09 -2.21
N PHE A 200 11.59 11.82 -1.99
CA PHE A 200 12.79 11.34 -1.30
C PHE A 200 13.67 10.50 -2.24
N ASP A 201 14.97 10.55 -2.04
CA ASP A 201 15.94 9.70 -2.74
C ASP A 201 15.89 8.27 -2.19
N ALA A 202 15.56 8.13 -0.89
CA ALA A 202 15.29 6.84 -0.27
C ALA A 202 14.24 6.97 0.84
N ILE A 203 13.43 5.93 1.02
CA ILE A 203 12.67 5.71 2.25
C ILE A 203 13.04 4.33 2.77
N THR A 204 13.33 4.22 4.07
CA THR A 204 13.66 2.92 4.68
C THR A 204 12.44 2.00 4.67
N ILE A 205 12.54 0.91 3.90
CA ILE A 205 11.55 -0.16 3.85
C ILE A 205 12.25 -1.49 4.11
N ALA A 206 11.84 -2.17 5.17
CA ALA A 206 12.33 -3.50 5.53
C ALA A 206 11.28 -4.27 6.32
N TYR A 207 11.19 -5.58 6.10
CA TYR A 207 10.18 -6.44 6.73
C TYR A 207 10.78 -7.58 7.57
N CYS A 208 12.11 -7.68 7.64
CA CYS A 208 12.78 -8.64 8.49
C CYS A 208 13.96 -8.04 9.24
N CYS A 209 14.34 -8.74 10.30
CA CYS A 209 15.52 -8.47 11.12
C CYS A 209 15.51 -7.06 11.76
N GLU A 210 16.67 -6.60 12.21
CA GLU A 210 16.85 -5.30 12.85
C GLU A 210 16.40 -4.11 11.97
N PRO A 211 16.60 -4.09 10.63
CA PRO A 211 16.17 -2.97 9.80
C PRO A 211 14.65 -2.75 9.77
N ALA A 212 13.84 -3.78 10.04
CA ALA A 212 12.39 -3.64 10.13
C ALA A 212 11.97 -2.64 11.21
N MET A 213 12.81 -2.41 12.23
CA MET A 213 12.60 -1.37 13.22
C MET A 213 12.64 0.05 12.65
N TYR A 214 13.11 0.25 11.42
CA TYR A 214 13.17 1.55 10.76
C TYR A 214 12.18 1.68 9.58
N THR A 215 11.36 0.66 9.33
CA THR A 215 10.43 0.65 8.20
C THR A 215 9.30 1.67 8.39
N ALA A 216 8.82 2.22 7.27
CA ALA A 216 7.60 3.04 7.24
C ALA A 216 6.43 2.27 7.87
N ARG A 217 5.70 2.91 8.79
CA ARG A 217 4.58 2.28 9.48
C ARG A 217 3.58 3.32 9.97
N GLY A 218 2.34 2.90 10.17
CA GLY A 218 1.35 3.68 10.90
C GLY A 218 0.90 3.02 12.21
N GLY A 219 0.25 3.83 13.03
CA GLY A 219 -0.41 3.43 14.29
C GLY A 219 -0.88 4.66 15.06
N ALA A 220 -1.95 4.51 15.83
CA ALA A 220 -2.54 5.54 16.67
C ALA A 220 -2.75 6.88 15.93
N GLY A 221 -3.23 6.82 14.67
CA GLY A 221 -3.49 7.99 13.83
C GLY A 221 -2.24 8.74 13.35
N ARG A 222 -1.07 8.10 13.39
CA ARG A 222 0.20 8.64 12.88
C ARG A 222 0.80 7.69 11.85
N TYR A 223 1.54 8.24 10.90
CA TYR A 223 2.33 7.51 9.93
C TYR A 223 3.76 8.05 9.93
N THR A 224 4.74 7.18 10.11
CA THR A 224 6.13 7.57 10.35
C THR A 224 7.09 6.77 9.49
N PHE A 225 8.15 7.42 9.03
CA PHE A 225 9.21 6.78 8.26
C PHE A 225 10.53 7.54 8.37
N TRP A 226 11.60 6.90 7.92
CA TRP A 226 12.90 7.51 7.69
C TRP A 226 13.10 7.75 6.20
N GLY A 227 13.34 9.00 5.82
CA GLY A 227 13.56 9.39 4.44
C GLY A 227 14.94 10.01 4.26
N GLU A 228 15.52 9.89 3.07
CA GLU A 228 16.72 10.62 2.67
C GLU A 228 16.39 11.56 1.51
N ARG A 229 16.90 12.79 1.59
CA ARG A 229 16.77 13.77 0.51
C ARG A 229 18.01 14.64 0.47
N ARG A 230 18.71 14.66 -0.67
CA ARG A 230 19.95 15.40 -0.92
C ARG A 230 21.04 15.08 0.10
N GLY A 231 21.22 13.80 0.42
CA GLY A 231 22.21 13.32 1.38
C GLY A 231 21.91 13.62 2.85
N VAL A 232 20.71 14.15 3.15
CA VAL A 232 20.25 14.40 4.52
C VAL A 232 19.18 13.39 4.88
N ARG A 233 19.35 12.71 6.02
CA ARG A 233 18.36 11.79 6.59
C ARG A 233 17.36 12.54 7.45
N TYR A 234 16.09 12.22 7.31
CA TYR A 234 14.96 12.80 8.01
C TYR A 234 14.17 11.73 8.74
N ALA A 235 13.76 12.05 9.97
CA ALA A 235 12.63 11.38 10.61
C ALA A 235 11.36 12.18 10.25
N VAL A 236 10.34 11.49 9.75
CA VAL A 236 9.08 12.10 9.29
C VAL A 236 7.92 11.50 10.06
N GLN A 237 6.99 12.37 10.47
CA GLN A 237 5.71 12.02 11.05
C GLN A 237 4.59 12.77 10.31
N ILE A 238 3.58 12.01 9.91
CA ILE A 238 2.37 12.50 9.25
C ILE A 238 1.20 12.12 10.15
N SER A 239 0.31 13.07 10.42
CA SER A 239 -0.95 12.82 11.14
C SER A 239 -2.08 13.61 10.50
N LYS A 240 -3.31 13.35 10.95
CA LYS A 240 -4.41 14.28 10.70
C LYS A 240 -4.09 15.66 11.29
N LYS A 241 -4.49 16.72 10.60
CA LYS A 241 -4.43 18.10 11.10
C LYS A 241 -5.53 18.40 12.12
#